data_AF-G2XG30-F1
#
_entry.id   AF-G2XG30-F1
#
_cell.length_a   1.000
_cell.length_b   1.000
_cell.length_c   1.000
_cell.angle_alpha   90.00
_cell.angle_beta   90.00
_cell.angle_gamma   90.00
#
_symmetry.space_group_name_H-M   'P 1'
#
loop_
_entity.id
_entity.type
_entity.pdbx_description
1 polymer ?
#
loop_
_entity_poly.entity_id
_entity_poly.type
_entity_poly.pdbx_seq_one_letter_code
_entity_poly.pdbx_strand_id
1 'polypeptide(L)'
;MPSHEKDKPWDTEDIDKWKVETFKPTDNVGGSFVEESSFSVLFPKYREVYLKEAWPLVTKSLEKYGIACSLDLIEGSMTVKTTRKTYDPAAVLNARDLIKLLARSVPAPQAVKILEDGVACDIIKIRNLVGNKDRFVKRRQRLLGPNGSTLKALELLTETYILVHGNTVSAMGPYKGLKEVRRIAIQTMDNIHPIYAIKQVRLWLFLVLAPDAGIR
;
A
#
# COMPACT_ATOMS: atom_id res chain seq x y z
N MET A 1 -38.72 -6.98 -24.95
CA MET A 1 -37.43 -6.25 -24.89
C MET A 1 -36.50 -6.93 -25.87
N PRO A 2 -35.80 -6.23 -26.78
CA PRO A 2 -34.84 -6.90 -27.66
C PRO A 2 -33.70 -7.44 -26.80
N SER A 3 -33.47 -8.75 -26.83
CA SER A 3 -32.35 -9.38 -26.13
C SER A 3 -31.06 -8.90 -26.78
N HIS A 4 -30.25 -8.15 -26.04
CA HIS A 4 -28.94 -7.64 -26.50
C HIS A 4 -27.84 -8.72 -26.54
N GLU A 5 -28.20 -10.00 -26.44
CA GLU A 5 -27.32 -11.14 -26.69
C GLU A 5 -27.15 -11.32 -28.20
N LYS A 6 -26.17 -10.62 -28.76
CA LYS A 6 -25.55 -10.98 -30.03
C LYS A 6 -24.32 -11.83 -29.73
N ASP A 7 -24.08 -12.85 -30.54
CA ASP A 7 -22.85 -13.64 -30.46
C ASP A 7 -21.63 -12.73 -30.61
N LYS A 8 -20.74 -12.81 -29.63
CA LYS A 8 -19.47 -12.08 -29.61
C LYS A 8 -18.35 -13.10 -29.88
N PRO A 9 -17.98 -13.35 -31.14
CA PRO A 9 -16.93 -14.31 -31.48
C PRO A 9 -15.54 -13.94 -30.90
N TRP A 10 -15.38 -12.71 -30.41
CA TRP A 10 -14.21 -12.22 -29.70
C TRP A 10 -14.30 -12.40 -28.16
N ASP A 11 -15.39 -12.96 -27.65
CA ASP A 11 -15.66 -13.15 -26.23
C ASP A 11 -15.64 -14.66 -25.89
N THR A 12 -14.46 -15.26 -26.00
CA THR A 12 -14.21 -16.67 -25.65
C THR A 12 -13.96 -16.82 -24.14
N GLU A 13 -14.34 -17.97 -23.57
CA GLU A 13 -14.20 -18.25 -22.13
C GLU A 13 -12.74 -18.20 -21.63
N ASP A 14 -11.76 -18.31 -22.55
CA ASP A 14 -10.33 -18.23 -22.26
C ASP A 14 -9.81 -16.80 -22.01
N ILE A 15 -10.58 -15.76 -22.33
CA ILE A 15 -10.14 -14.36 -22.23
C ILE A 15 -10.42 -13.83 -20.82
N ASP A 16 -9.35 -13.60 -20.05
CA ASP A 16 -9.45 -12.91 -18.76
C ASP A 16 -9.74 -11.42 -18.98
N LYS A 17 -11.03 -11.08 -18.95
CA LYS A 17 -11.57 -9.71 -19.13
C LYS A 17 -11.09 -8.72 -18.08
N TRP A 18 -10.50 -9.19 -16.99
CA TRP A 18 -10.07 -8.37 -15.85
C TRP A 18 -8.56 -8.26 -15.72
N LYS A 19 -7.81 -8.80 -16.69
CA LYS A 19 -6.35 -8.69 -16.72
C LYS A 19 -5.95 -7.22 -16.91
N VAL A 20 -5.30 -6.66 -15.90
CA VAL A 20 -4.75 -5.31 -15.97
C VAL A 20 -3.44 -5.36 -16.74
N GLU A 21 -3.41 -4.78 -17.94
CA GLU A 21 -2.18 -4.64 -18.71
C GLU A 21 -1.37 -3.44 -18.22
N THR A 22 -0.05 -3.57 -18.26
CA THR A 22 0.87 -2.48 -17.91
C THR A 22 0.77 -1.37 -18.93
N PHE A 23 0.52 -0.13 -18.48
CA PHE A 23 0.44 1.02 -19.37
C PHE A 23 1.83 1.34 -19.93
N LYS A 24 2.00 1.24 -21.26
CA LYS A 24 3.27 1.49 -21.93
C LYS A 24 3.35 2.93 -22.43
N PRO A 25 4.57 3.48 -22.63
CA PRO A 25 4.72 4.80 -23.26
C PRO A 25 4.05 4.94 -24.63
N THR A 26 3.89 3.84 -25.36
CA THR A 26 3.19 3.77 -26.66
C THR A 26 1.69 3.97 -26.55
N ASP A 27 1.11 3.71 -25.39
CA ASP A 27 -0.34 3.77 -25.14
C ASP A 27 -0.78 5.21 -24.84
N ASN A 28 0.17 6.14 -24.70
CA ASN A 28 -0.10 7.56 -24.51
C ASN A 28 -0.48 8.25 -25.84
N VAL A 29 -1.64 7.88 -26.39
CA VAL A 29 -2.18 8.42 -27.66
C VAL A 29 -2.56 9.91 -27.55
N GLY A 30 -2.83 10.39 -26.34
CA GLY A 30 -3.23 11.78 -26.06
C GLY A 30 -2.06 12.78 -26.00
N GLY A 31 -0.81 12.31 -25.99
CA GLY A 31 0.38 13.16 -25.91
C GLY A 31 0.77 13.58 -24.49
N SER A 32 1.70 14.53 -24.36
CA SER A 32 2.19 15.01 -23.07
C SER A 32 1.13 15.78 -22.28
N PHE A 33 1.17 15.69 -20.96
CA PHE A 33 0.31 16.48 -20.08
C PHE A 33 0.48 17.99 -20.31
N VAL A 34 -0.66 18.67 -20.42
CA VAL A 34 -0.73 20.15 -20.50
C VAL A 34 -0.64 20.77 -19.11
N GLU A 35 -1.20 20.10 -18.10
CA GLU A 35 -1.25 20.56 -16.71
C GLU A 35 -0.29 19.78 -15.80
N GLU A 36 0.27 20.48 -14.82
CA GLU A 36 1.18 19.91 -13.83
C GLU A 36 0.39 19.49 -12.57
N SER A 37 0.53 18.23 -12.17
CA SER A 37 0.04 17.72 -10.89
C SER A 37 1.20 17.65 -9.91
N SER A 38 1.07 18.31 -8.76
CA SER A 38 2.09 18.37 -7.72
C SER A 38 1.52 17.94 -6.37
N PHE A 39 2.21 17.03 -5.67
CA PHE A 39 1.88 16.59 -4.32
C PHE A 39 3.07 16.78 -3.39
N SER A 40 2.83 17.32 -2.20
CA SER A 40 3.84 17.49 -1.16
C SER A 40 3.43 16.82 0.14
N VAL A 41 4.41 16.27 0.87
CA VAL A 41 4.23 15.63 2.17
C VAL A 41 5.35 16.06 3.11
N LEU A 42 4.98 16.55 4.28
CA LEU A 42 5.92 16.87 5.36
C LEU A 42 6.43 15.59 6.03
N PHE A 43 7.71 15.57 6.40
CA PHE A 43 8.31 14.48 7.18
C PHE A 43 8.90 14.99 8.50
N PRO A 44 8.94 14.13 9.54
CA PRO A 44 9.55 14.52 10.81
C PRO A 44 11.06 14.72 10.70
N LYS A 45 11.62 15.70 11.42
CA LYS A 45 13.07 16.03 11.41
C LYS A 45 14.00 14.83 11.61
N TYR A 46 13.62 13.86 12.45
CA TYR A 46 14.44 12.66 12.70
C TYR A 46 14.63 11.77 11.45
N ARG A 47 13.80 11.92 10.39
CA ARG A 47 13.90 11.17 9.14
C ARG A 47 14.88 11.77 8.13
N GLU A 48 15.33 13.00 8.35
CA GLU A 48 16.12 13.78 7.40
C GLU A 48 17.37 13.03 6.93
N VAL A 49 18.17 12.49 7.87
CA VAL A 49 19.41 11.77 7.58
C VAL A 49 19.15 10.57 6.66
N TYR A 50 18.18 9.74 7.03
CA TYR A 50 17.82 8.57 6.23
C TYR A 50 17.27 8.95 4.85
N LEU A 51 16.40 9.96 4.78
CA LEU A 51 15.82 10.39 3.52
C LEU A 51 16.88 10.95 2.58
N LYS A 52 17.86 11.71 3.09
CA LYS A 52 18.98 12.22 2.30
C LYS A 52 19.82 11.09 1.71
N GLU A 53 20.12 10.05 2.49
CA GLU A 53 20.88 8.88 2.03
C GLU A 53 20.10 8.03 1.02
N ALA A 54 18.79 7.85 1.25
CA ALA A 54 17.95 7.03 0.40
C ALA A 54 17.40 7.76 -0.85
N TRP A 55 17.48 9.09 -0.90
CA TRP A 55 16.90 9.91 -1.96
C TRP A 55 17.34 9.52 -3.39
N PRO A 56 18.63 9.21 -3.64
CA PRO A 56 19.07 8.81 -4.99
C PRO A 56 18.33 7.58 -5.53
N LEU A 57 17.98 6.62 -4.67
CA LEU A 57 17.18 5.45 -5.04
C LEU A 57 15.76 5.84 -5.45
N VAL A 58 15.15 6.78 -4.71
CA VAL A 58 13.80 7.29 -4.99
C VAL A 58 13.78 8.03 -6.32
N THR A 59 14.73 8.93 -6.54
CA THR A 59 14.85 9.69 -7.80
C THR A 59 15.00 8.76 -9.01
N LYS A 60 15.92 7.79 -8.94
CA LYS A 60 16.14 6.81 -10.02
C LYS A 60 14.91 5.95 -10.30
N SER A 61 14.10 5.68 -9.27
CA SER A 61 12.87 4.89 -9.42
C SER A 61 11.75 5.69 -10.08
N LEU A 62 11.57 6.95 -9.68
CA LEU A 62 10.54 7.86 -10.22
C LEU A 62 10.87 8.38 -11.63
N GLU A 63 12.16 8.51 -11.97
CA GLU A 63 12.61 8.92 -13.30
C GLU A 63 12.12 7.97 -14.41
N LYS A 64 12.00 6.67 -14.11
CA LYS A 64 11.45 5.66 -15.03
C LYS A 64 10.00 5.94 -15.46
N TYR A 65 9.25 6.65 -14.61
CA TYR A 65 7.87 7.04 -14.86
C TYR A 65 7.76 8.50 -15.34
N GLY A 66 8.90 9.17 -15.54
CA GLY A 66 8.94 10.58 -15.94
C GLY A 66 8.41 11.53 -14.86
N ILE A 67 8.49 11.16 -13.58
CA ILE A 67 8.02 11.97 -12.44
C ILE A 67 9.22 12.68 -11.82
N ALA A 68 9.11 14.00 -11.64
CA ALA A 68 10.10 14.78 -10.93
C ALA A 68 9.86 14.69 -9.42
N CYS A 69 10.93 14.61 -8.63
CA CYS A 69 10.85 14.63 -7.18
C CYS A 69 11.89 15.58 -6.59
N SER A 70 11.51 16.30 -5.54
CA SER A 70 12.39 17.18 -4.77
C SER A 70 12.29 16.90 -3.27
N LEU A 71 13.43 17.02 -2.58
CA LEU A 71 13.55 16.89 -1.13
C LEU A 71 14.00 18.23 -0.57
N ASP A 72 13.14 18.87 0.22
CA ASP A 72 13.45 20.09 0.94
C ASP A 72 13.81 19.75 2.39
N LEU A 73 15.06 20.01 2.78
CA LEU A 73 15.56 19.78 4.14
C LEU A 73 15.28 20.96 5.07
N ILE A 74 15.01 22.15 4.54
CA ILE A 74 14.72 23.36 5.33
C ILE A 74 13.26 23.30 5.79
N GLU A 75 12.34 23.10 4.86
CA GLU A 75 10.92 22.92 5.17
C GLU A 75 10.61 21.53 5.76
N GLY A 76 11.48 20.54 5.50
CA GLY A 76 11.23 19.15 5.87
C GLY A 76 10.10 18.53 5.05
N SER A 77 10.09 18.80 3.74
CA SER A 77 9.04 18.37 2.81
C SER A 77 9.59 17.54 1.65
N MET A 78 8.81 16.56 1.20
CA MET A 78 9.05 15.82 -0.05
C MET A 78 7.97 16.19 -1.04
N THR A 79 8.36 16.50 -2.27
CA THR A 79 7.43 16.88 -3.33
C THR A 79 7.63 15.99 -4.55
N VAL A 80 6.53 15.57 -5.17
CA VAL A 80 6.51 14.85 -6.46
C VAL A 80 5.64 15.61 -7.44
N LYS A 81 6.08 15.71 -8.70
CA LYS A 81 5.40 16.47 -9.75
C LYS A 81 5.42 15.72 -11.07
N THR A 82 4.34 15.80 -11.82
CA THR A 82 4.33 15.32 -13.22
C THR A 82 5.22 16.20 -14.08
N THR A 83 5.76 15.62 -15.15
CA THR A 83 6.52 16.34 -16.16
C THR A 83 5.92 16.09 -17.53
N ARG A 84 6.41 16.81 -18.55
CA ARG A 84 6.03 16.55 -19.94
C ARG A 84 6.41 15.14 -20.44
N LYS A 85 7.30 14.45 -19.72
CA LYS A 85 7.74 13.07 -20.01
C LYS A 85 6.92 12.01 -19.28
N THR A 86 6.04 12.41 -18.36
CA THR A 86 5.13 11.46 -17.71
C THR A 86 4.19 10.92 -18.78
N TYR A 87 4.14 9.59 -18.91
CA TYR A 87 3.28 8.92 -19.89
C TYR A 87 2.02 8.35 -19.23
N ASP A 88 2.14 7.84 -17.99
CA ASP A 88 1.03 7.27 -17.22
C ASP A 88 0.43 8.32 -16.26
N PRO A 89 -0.87 8.68 -16.41
CA PRO A 89 -1.56 9.56 -15.48
C PRO A 89 -1.66 9.01 -14.05
N ALA A 90 -1.72 7.70 -13.87
CA ALA A 90 -1.88 7.07 -12.55
C ALA A 90 -0.55 7.05 -11.76
N ALA A 91 0.59 7.09 -12.44
CA ALA A 91 1.91 7.04 -11.81
C ALA A 91 2.13 8.16 -10.77
N VAL A 92 1.54 9.35 -10.95
CA VAL A 92 1.63 10.44 -9.96
C VAL A 92 0.95 10.08 -8.63
N LEU A 93 -0.13 9.29 -8.67
CA LEU A 93 -0.82 8.82 -7.47
C LEU A 93 0.04 7.80 -6.71
N ASN A 94 0.72 6.91 -7.44
CA ASN A 94 1.67 5.96 -6.86
C ASN A 94 2.89 6.70 -6.26
N ALA A 95 3.40 7.72 -6.93
CA ALA A 95 4.47 8.58 -6.42
C ALA A 95 4.06 9.37 -5.17
N ARG A 96 2.83 9.86 -5.11
CA ARG A 96 2.25 10.50 -3.92
C ARG A 96 2.22 9.51 -2.75
N ASP A 97 1.83 8.28 -3.00
CA ASP A 97 1.72 7.27 -1.96
C ASP A 97 3.10 6.76 -1.50
N LEU A 98 4.09 6.72 -2.40
CA LEU A 98 5.51 6.51 -2.08
C LEU A 98 6.03 7.54 -1.06
N ILE A 99 5.87 8.85 -1.31
CA ILE A 99 6.36 9.89 -0.38
C ILE A 99 5.61 9.86 0.96
N LYS A 100 4.33 9.49 0.98
CA LYS A 100 3.59 9.27 2.24
C LYS A 100 4.16 8.11 3.04
N LEU A 101 4.53 6.99 2.40
CA LEU A 101 5.13 5.83 3.06
C LEU A 101 6.51 6.18 3.64
N LEU A 102 7.34 6.90 2.89
CA LEU A 102 8.65 7.38 3.33
C LEU A 102 8.55 8.29 4.57
N ALA A 103 7.54 9.18 4.59
CA ALA A 103 7.24 10.04 5.74
C ALA A 103 6.78 9.24 6.97
N ARG A 104 6.20 8.05 6.78
CA ARG A 104 5.78 7.11 7.84
C ARG A 104 6.84 6.08 8.22
N SER A 105 8.10 6.37 7.91
CA SER A 105 9.27 5.55 8.28
C SER A 105 9.40 4.21 7.55
N VAL A 106 8.66 3.99 6.45
CA VAL A 106 8.88 2.80 5.62
C VAL A 106 10.25 2.90 4.93
N PRO A 107 11.06 1.83 4.90
CA PRO A 107 12.33 1.83 4.19
C PRO A 107 12.15 2.03 2.69
N ALA A 108 13.02 2.81 2.05
CA ALA A 108 12.91 3.13 0.63
C ALA A 108 12.88 1.90 -0.31
N PRO A 109 13.72 0.86 -0.11
CA PRO A 109 13.64 -0.35 -0.96
C PRO A 109 12.28 -1.06 -0.90
N GLN A 110 11.60 -0.99 0.25
CA GLN A 110 10.27 -1.56 0.40
C GLN A 110 9.20 -0.62 -0.15
N ALA A 111 9.35 0.69 0.06
CA ALA A 111 8.38 1.69 -0.38
C ALA A 111 8.29 1.79 -1.91
N VAL A 112 9.41 1.64 -2.63
CA VAL A 112 9.48 1.71 -4.11
C VAL A 112 8.59 0.67 -4.79
N LYS A 113 8.29 -0.45 -4.13
CA LYS A 113 7.37 -1.48 -4.66
C LYS A 113 5.95 -0.97 -4.89
N ILE A 114 5.57 0.18 -4.33
CA ILE A 114 4.27 0.83 -4.60
C ILE A 114 4.14 1.34 -6.05
N LEU A 115 5.26 1.44 -6.78
CA LEU A 115 5.27 1.80 -8.19
C LEU A 115 4.95 0.60 -9.09
N GLU A 116 4.92 -0.62 -8.54
CA GLU A 116 4.55 -1.84 -9.25
C GLU A 116 3.03 -2.02 -9.23
N ASP A 117 2.48 -2.55 -10.32
CA ASP A 117 1.04 -2.79 -10.42
C ASP A 117 0.56 -3.85 -9.41
N GLY A 118 -0.65 -3.67 -8.90
CA GLY A 118 -1.27 -4.58 -7.94
C GLY A 118 -0.80 -4.40 -6.48
N VAL A 119 0.19 -3.55 -6.23
CA VAL A 119 0.60 -3.15 -4.88
C VAL A 119 -0.11 -1.84 -4.53
N ALA A 120 -0.85 -1.84 -3.43
CA ALA A 120 -1.45 -0.65 -2.84
C ALA A 120 -0.89 -0.39 -1.45
N CYS A 121 -1.16 0.78 -0.89
CA CYS A 121 -0.80 1.10 0.47
C CYS A 121 -1.99 1.60 1.29
N ASP A 122 -1.89 1.41 2.61
CA ASP A 122 -2.86 1.90 3.56
C ASP A 122 -2.15 2.47 4.80
N ILE A 123 -2.48 3.70 5.18
CA ILE A 123 -1.97 4.36 6.39
C ILE A 123 -3.12 4.50 7.39
N ILE A 124 -3.17 3.59 8.35
CA ILE A 124 -4.23 3.49 9.34
C ILE A 124 -3.87 4.34 10.56
N LYS A 125 -4.67 5.38 10.84
CA LYS A 125 -4.51 6.22 12.03
C LYS A 125 -5.10 5.51 13.25
N ILE A 126 -4.24 5.14 14.22
CA ILE A 126 -4.65 4.44 15.44
C ILE A 126 -4.70 5.33 16.68
N ARG A 127 -4.15 6.55 16.61
CA ARG A 127 -4.01 7.45 17.77
C ARG A 127 -5.31 7.79 18.48
N ASN A 128 -6.36 8.09 17.71
CA ASN A 128 -7.63 8.59 18.25
C ASN A 128 -8.61 7.47 18.62
N LEU A 129 -8.23 6.20 18.44
CA LEU A 129 -9.08 5.05 18.75
C LEU A 129 -9.09 4.71 20.24
N VAL A 130 -8.08 5.16 20.99
CA VAL A 130 -7.96 4.88 22.43
C VAL A 130 -7.64 6.17 23.18
N GLY A 131 -8.55 6.60 24.05
CA GLY A 131 -8.39 7.86 24.80
C GLY A 131 -7.21 7.85 25.79
N ASN A 132 -6.99 6.74 26.49
CA ASN A 132 -5.92 6.62 27.48
C ASN A 132 -4.57 6.23 26.82
N LYS A 133 -3.51 7.00 27.10
CA LYS A 133 -2.16 6.82 26.54
C LYS A 133 -1.52 5.47 26.92
N ASP A 134 -1.63 5.04 28.15
CA ASP A 134 -1.03 3.76 28.60
C ASP A 134 -1.75 2.57 27.97
N ARG A 135 -3.09 2.68 27.87
CA ARG A 135 -3.90 1.68 27.18
C ARG A 135 -3.54 1.61 25.69
N PHE A 136 -3.31 2.76 25.05
CA PHE A 136 -2.85 2.83 23.67
C PHE A 136 -1.50 2.14 23.47
N VAL A 137 -0.51 2.42 24.32
CA VAL A 137 0.82 1.78 24.23
C VAL A 137 0.71 0.26 24.41
N LYS A 138 -0.07 -0.22 25.38
CA LYS A 138 -0.29 -1.66 25.59
C LYS A 138 -1.01 -2.33 24.41
N ARG A 139 -2.04 -1.70 23.83
CA ARG A 139 -2.77 -2.23 22.65
C ARG A 139 -1.93 -2.19 21.39
N ARG A 140 -1.13 -1.14 21.18
CA ARG A 140 -0.16 -1.06 20.09
C ARG A 140 0.89 -2.16 20.21
N GLN A 141 1.46 -2.35 21.40
CA GLN A 141 2.44 -3.43 21.63
C GLN A 141 1.83 -4.81 21.40
N ARG A 142 0.56 -5.01 21.75
CA ARG A 142 -0.18 -6.25 21.46
C ARG A 142 -0.29 -6.54 19.96
N LEU A 143 -0.43 -5.51 19.12
CA LEU A 143 -0.45 -5.66 17.66
C LEU A 143 0.90 -6.16 17.11
N LEU A 144 2.02 -5.68 17.67
CA LEU A 144 3.35 -6.19 17.35
C LEU A 144 3.53 -7.64 17.84
N GLY A 145 3.04 -7.93 19.05
CA GLY A 145 3.22 -9.21 19.73
C GLY A 145 4.62 -9.36 20.34
N PRO A 146 4.87 -10.46 21.07
CA PRO A 146 6.19 -10.73 21.64
C PRO A 146 7.19 -10.94 20.50
N ASN A 147 8.31 -10.20 20.53
CA ASN A 147 9.36 -10.22 19.51
C ASN A 147 8.86 -10.04 18.06
N GLY A 148 7.73 -9.37 17.84
CA GLY A 148 7.17 -9.16 16.50
C GLY A 148 6.48 -10.38 15.87
N SER A 149 6.30 -11.46 16.63
CA SER A 149 5.72 -12.73 16.12
C SER A 149 4.30 -12.56 15.55
N THR A 150 3.45 -11.77 16.22
CA THR A 150 2.07 -11.51 15.78
C THR A 150 2.05 -10.72 14.49
N LEU A 151 2.89 -9.68 14.40
CA LEU A 151 3.06 -8.88 13.19
C LEU A 151 3.52 -9.76 12.02
N LYS A 152 4.56 -10.58 12.23
CA LYS A 152 5.10 -11.45 11.18
C LYS A 152 4.08 -12.48 10.68
N ALA A 153 3.28 -13.05 11.59
CA ALA A 153 2.20 -13.95 11.21
C ALA A 153 1.13 -13.24 10.36
N LEU A 154 0.77 -11.99 10.71
CA LEU A 154 -0.18 -11.20 9.93
C LEU A 154 0.37 -10.84 8.54
N GLU A 155 1.63 -10.45 8.44
CA GLU A 155 2.30 -10.19 7.16
C GLU A 155 2.25 -11.40 6.23
N LEU A 156 2.58 -12.58 6.76
CA LEU A 156 2.57 -13.83 5.99
C LEU A 156 1.16 -14.25 5.56
N LEU A 157 0.17 -14.11 6.44
CA LEU A 157 -1.21 -14.51 6.14
C LEU A 157 -1.93 -13.57 5.18
N THR A 158 -1.54 -12.29 5.15
CA THR A 158 -2.21 -11.27 4.32
C THR A 158 -1.40 -10.90 3.08
N GLU A 159 -0.20 -11.46 2.92
CA GLU A 159 0.76 -11.10 1.87
C GLU A 159 1.04 -9.60 1.84
N THR A 160 1.08 -8.98 3.02
CA THR A 160 1.36 -7.55 3.18
C THR A 160 2.66 -7.33 3.94
N TYR A 161 3.26 -6.15 3.73
CA TYR A 161 4.26 -5.58 4.60
C TYR A 161 3.57 -4.64 5.59
N ILE A 162 3.83 -4.78 6.89
CA ILE A 162 3.15 -3.99 7.93
C ILE A 162 4.21 -3.32 8.81
N LEU A 163 4.13 -1.99 8.91
CA LEU A 163 4.97 -1.20 9.81
C LEU A 163 4.10 -0.48 10.85
N VAL A 164 4.26 -0.86 12.11
CA VAL A 164 3.63 -0.17 13.25
C VAL A 164 4.60 0.90 13.76
N HIS A 165 4.37 2.16 13.40
CA HIS A 165 5.24 3.26 13.81
C HIS A 165 4.45 4.42 14.44
N GLY A 166 4.81 4.75 15.68
CA GLY A 166 4.22 5.86 16.43
C GLY A 166 2.71 5.71 16.61
N ASN A 167 1.97 6.52 15.85
CA ASN A 167 0.53 6.75 15.93
C ASN A 167 -0.25 6.16 14.75
N THR A 168 0.46 5.47 13.85
CA THR A 168 -0.07 4.94 12.60
C THR A 168 0.42 3.51 12.37
N VAL A 169 -0.37 2.74 11.66
CA VAL A 169 0.03 1.45 11.09
C VAL A 169 0.04 1.62 9.58
N SER A 170 1.22 1.51 8.96
CA SER A 170 1.38 1.54 7.51
C SER A 170 1.37 0.11 6.99
N ALA A 171 0.60 -0.17 5.95
CA ALA A 171 0.55 -1.46 5.30
C ALA A 171 0.76 -1.31 3.79
N MET A 172 1.41 -2.27 3.16
CA MET A 172 1.61 -2.34 1.71
C MET A 172 1.33 -3.76 1.21
N GLY A 173 0.63 -3.89 0.08
CA GLY A 173 0.33 -5.19 -0.52
C GLY A 173 -0.99 -5.21 -1.28
N PRO A 174 -1.60 -6.38 -1.50
CA PRO A 174 -2.82 -6.51 -2.28
C PRO A 174 -4.04 -5.95 -1.52
N TYR A 175 -5.05 -5.47 -2.25
CA TYR A 175 -6.25 -4.85 -1.68
C TYR A 175 -7.00 -5.73 -0.66
N LYS A 176 -7.08 -7.05 -0.92
CA LYS A 176 -7.69 -8.01 0.02
C LYS A 176 -6.94 -8.04 1.35
N GLY A 177 -5.61 -8.15 1.29
CA GLY A 177 -4.74 -8.14 2.47
C GLY A 177 -4.84 -6.83 3.25
N LEU A 178 -4.83 -5.69 2.56
CA LEU A 178 -4.95 -4.36 3.20
C LEU A 178 -6.28 -4.20 3.96
N LYS A 179 -7.40 -4.66 3.40
CA LYS A 179 -8.71 -4.62 4.06
C LYS A 179 -8.71 -5.41 5.37
N GLU A 180 -8.08 -6.58 5.36
CA GLU A 180 -7.91 -7.42 6.55
C GLU A 180 -7.02 -6.76 7.59
N VAL A 181 -5.86 -6.24 7.20
CA VAL A 181 -4.94 -5.54 8.11
C VAL A 181 -5.63 -4.33 8.75
N ARG A 182 -6.38 -3.54 7.98
CA ARG A 182 -7.17 -2.41 8.51
C ARG A 182 -8.17 -2.87 9.56
N ARG A 183 -8.96 -3.89 9.26
CA ARG A 183 -9.95 -4.45 10.20
C ARG A 183 -9.27 -4.88 11.51
N ILE A 184 -8.17 -5.63 11.41
CA ILE A 184 -7.45 -6.19 12.56
C ILE A 184 -6.80 -5.08 13.40
N ALA A 185 -6.21 -4.07 12.76
CA ALA A 185 -5.60 -2.95 13.45
C ALA A 185 -6.63 -2.15 14.26
N ILE A 186 -7.81 -1.90 13.70
CA ILE A 186 -8.91 -1.20 14.38
C ILE A 186 -9.46 -2.06 15.52
N GLN A 187 -9.78 -3.34 15.27
CA GLN A 187 -10.28 -4.27 16.30
C GLN A 187 -9.31 -4.44 17.47
N THR A 188 -8.00 -4.45 17.19
CA THR A 188 -6.97 -4.51 18.24
C THR A 188 -7.00 -3.27 19.13
N MET A 189 -7.27 -2.10 18.54
CA MET A 189 -7.48 -0.87 19.28
C MET A 189 -8.81 -0.86 20.03
N ASP A 190 -9.82 -1.60 19.58
CA ASP A 190 -11.12 -1.82 20.26
C ASP A 190 -11.12 -3.00 21.25
N ASN A 191 -9.94 -3.36 21.77
CA ASN A 191 -9.74 -4.37 22.82
C ASN A 191 -9.85 -5.85 22.39
N ILE A 192 -10.05 -6.15 21.10
CA ILE A 192 -10.05 -7.53 20.62
C ILE A 192 -8.58 -7.98 20.46
N HIS A 193 -8.24 -9.21 20.85
CA HIS A 193 -6.85 -9.68 20.72
C HIS A 193 -6.56 -10.12 19.27
N PRO A 194 -5.46 -9.69 18.63
CA PRO A 194 -5.16 -9.99 17.22
C PRO A 194 -4.99 -11.50 16.95
N ILE A 195 -4.70 -12.29 17.97
CA ILE A 195 -4.62 -13.76 17.87
C ILE A 195 -5.92 -14.39 17.38
N TYR A 196 -7.09 -13.81 17.70
CA TYR A 196 -8.37 -14.30 17.21
C TYR A 196 -8.49 -14.09 15.70
N ALA A 197 -8.05 -12.92 15.21
CA ALA A 197 -8.01 -12.65 13.79
C ALA A 197 -7.02 -13.57 13.05
N ILE A 198 -5.85 -13.83 13.62
CA ILE A 198 -4.88 -14.80 13.04
C ILE A 198 -5.50 -16.18 12.91
N LYS A 199 -6.21 -16.66 13.94
CA LYS A 199 -6.92 -17.95 13.89
C LYS A 199 -8.00 -17.96 12.80
N GLN A 200 -8.79 -16.89 12.69
CA GLN A 200 -9.84 -16.77 11.68
C GLN A 200 -9.28 -16.74 10.26
N VAL A 201 -8.25 -15.92 9.99
CA VAL A 201 -7.62 -15.82 8.67
C VAL A 201 -6.96 -17.15 8.29
N ARG A 202 -6.30 -17.82 9.24
CA ARG A 202 -5.73 -19.16 9.01
C ARG A 202 -6.79 -20.19 8.68
N LEU A 203 -7.91 -20.22 9.41
CA LEU A 203 -9.00 -21.14 9.15
C LEU A 203 -9.64 -20.86 7.78
N TRP A 204 -9.85 -19.59 7.45
CA TRP A 204 -10.40 -19.19 6.15
C TRP A 204 -9.48 -19.61 5.00
N LEU A 205 -8.17 -19.37 5.13
CA LEU A 205 -7.18 -19.81 4.13
C LEU A 205 -7.17 -21.33 3.96
N PHE A 206 -7.26 -22.08 5.07
CA PHE A 206 -7.36 -23.54 5.03
C PHE A 206 -8.61 -24.01 4.29
N LEU A 207 -9.78 -23.42 4.56
CA LEU A 207 -11.04 -23.78 3.90
C LEU A 207 -11.05 -23.45 2.40
N VAL A 208 -10.41 -22.34 2.00
CA VAL A 208 -10.31 -21.95 0.59
C VAL A 208 -9.37 -22.86 -0.19
N LEU A 209 -8.26 -23.29 0.41
CA LEU A 209 -7.27 -24.16 -0.25
C LEU A 209 -7.65 -25.65 -0.19
N ALA A 210 -8.52 -26.04 0.74
CA ALA A 210 -8.97 -27.42 0.90
C ALA A 210 -10.50 -27.51 1.08
N PRO A 211 -11.29 -27.14 0.05
CA PRO A 211 -12.75 -27.20 0.13
C PRO A 211 -13.28 -28.63 0.31
N ASP A 212 -12.53 -29.64 -0.13
CA ASP A 212 -12.96 -31.05 -0.15
C ASP A 212 -12.39 -31.91 0.99
N ALA A 213 -11.60 -31.34 1.90
CA ALA A 213 -10.94 -32.10 2.97
C ALA A 213 -11.88 -32.54 4.13
N GLY A 214 -13.19 -32.31 4.00
CA GLY A 214 -14.22 -32.64 5.00
C GLY A 214 -15.32 -33.59 4.53
N ILE A 215 -15.21 -34.18 3.33
CA ILE A 215 -16.17 -35.18 2.84
C ILE A 215 -15.43 -36.50 2.58
N ARG A 216 -14.97 -37.16 3.64
CA ARG A 216 -14.72 -38.61 3.72
C ARG A 216 -14.86 -39.07 5.16
#